data_AF-A0A941ZE63-F1
#
_entry.id   AF-A0A941ZE63-F1
#
_cell.length_a   1.000
_cell.length_b   1.000
_cell.length_c   1.000
_cell.angle_alpha   90.00
_cell.angle_beta   90.00
_cell.angle_gamma   90.00
#
_symmetry.space_group_name_H-M   'P 1'
#
loop_
_entity.id
_entity.type
_entity.pdbx_description
1 polymer ?
#
loop_
_entity_poly.entity_id
_entity_poly.type
_entity_poly.pdbx_seq_one_letter_code
_entity_poly.pdbx_strand_id
1 'polypeptide(L)'
;MAKAMEKSMDVMDYCDNLTVELAGWKAKMYDLAKKLDKMPTGSKEKVVNEVNELHMIIEELSDRIDRLRKECPVSWKPEKTEIENKLGHLGRKLEDVRDAISPSDVGG
;
A
#
# COMPACT_ATOMS: atom_id res chain seq x y z
N MET A 1 18.43 16.95 24.67
CA MET A 1 18.14 15.51 24.71
C MET A 1 16.63 15.23 24.67
N ALA A 2 15.79 15.88 25.49
CA ALA A 2 14.33 15.68 25.47
C ALA A 2 13.67 15.85 24.08
N LYS A 3 14.04 16.88 23.31
CA LYS A 3 13.49 17.15 21.96
C LYS A 3 13.84 16.10 20.89
N ALA A 4 14.92 15.35 21.09
CA ALA A 4 15.27 14.23 20.20
C ALA A 4 14.49 12.96 20.57
N MET A 5 14.26 12.75 21.87
CA MET A 5 13.44 11.66 22.39
C MET A 5 11.96 11.82 22.00
N GLU A 6 11.42 13.04 22.04
CA GLU A 6 10.05 13.37 21.57
C GLU A 6 9.85 13.07 20.08
N LYS A 7 10.78 13.48 19.22
CA LYS A 7 10.74 13.13 17.79
C LYS A 7 10.82 11.64 17.54
N SER A 8 11.62 10.92 18.34
CA SER A 8 11.73 9.48 18.22
C SER A 8 10.42 8.78 18.59
N MET A 9 9.66 9.28 19.57
CA MET A 9 8.35 8.71 19.91
C MET A 9 7.32 8.98 18.81
N ASP A 10 7.25 10.20 18.27
CA ASP A 10 6.37 10.58 17.16
C ASP A 10 6.60 9.74 15.88
N VAL A 11 7.88 9.51 15.53
CA VAL A 11 8.23 8.63 14.39
C VAL A 11 7.81 7.18 14.64
N MET A 12 7.97 6.67 15.86
CA MET A 12 7.63 5.28 16.19
C MET A 12 6.12 5.07 16.16
N ASP A 13 5.35 5.98 16.76
CA ASP A 13 3.88 5.94 16.74
C ASP A 13 3.35 6.01 15.30
N TYR A 14 3.95 6.85 14.46
CA TYR A 14 3.64 6.93 13.03
C TYR A 14 3.96 5.62 12.31
N CYS A 15 5.13 5.02 12.54
CA CYS A 15 5.51 3.73 11.95
C CYS A 15 4.58 2.60 12.37
N ASP A 16 4.15 2.57 13.64
CA ASP A 16 3.24 1.54 14.14
C ASP A 16 1.86 1.66 13.49
N ASN A 17 1.32 2.88 13.35
CA ASN A 17 0.08 3.09 12.60
C ASN A 17 0.21 2.66 11.12
N LEU A 18 1.31 3.05 10.46
CA LEU A 18 1.57 2.64 9.08
C LEU A 18 1.73 1.13 8.92
N THR A 19 2.28 0.44 9.92
CA THR A 19 2.40 -1.02 9.90
C THR A 19 1.01 -1.68 9.90
N VAL A 20 0.09 -1.16 10.72
CA VAL A 20 -1.31 -1.63 10.74
C VAL A 20 -2.01 -1.34 9.42
N GLU A 21 -1.86 -0.13 8.89
CA GLU A 21 -2.45 0.23 7.59
C GLU A 21 -1.91 -0.64 6.46
N LEU A 22 -0.59 -0.84 6.40
CA LEU A 22 0.06 -1.67 5.39
C LEU A 22 -0.39 -3.14 5.48
N ALA A 23 -0.57 -3.67 6.69
CA ALA A 23 -1.14 -5.01 6.87
C ALA A 23 -2.56 -5.10 6.28
N GLY A 24 -3.38 -4.07 6.47
CA GLY A 24 -4.71 -3.95 5.85
C GLY A 24 -4.64 -3.91 4.32
N TRP A 25 -3.68 -3.17 3.75
CA TRP A 25 -3.45 -3.14 2.30
C TRP A 25 -2.98 -4.49 1.74
N LYS A 26 -2.05 -5.17 2.42
CA LYS A 26 -1.60 -6.53 2.05
C LYS A 26 -2.76 -7.52 2.04
N ALA A 27 -3.67 -7.45 3.02
CA ALA A 27 -4.86 -8.29 3.05
C ALA A 27 -5.80 -8.01 1.86
N LYS A 28 -6.09 -6.74 1.56
CA LYS A 28 -6.90 -6.35 0.39
C LYS A 28 -6.29 -6.83 -0.93
N MET A 29 -4.96 -6.72 -1.05
CA MET A 29 -4.23 -7.19 -2.23
C MET A 29 -4.31 -8.71 -2.38
N TYR A 30 -4.20 -9.45 -1.28
CA TYR A 30 -4.36 -10.90 -1.27
C TYR A 30 -5.77 -11.33 -1.72
N ASP A 31 -6.81 -10.65 -1.24
CA ASP A 31 -8.19 -10.92 -1.66
C ASP A 31 -8.40 -10.61 -3.15
N LEU A 32 -7.78 -9.54 -3.64
CA LEU A 32 -7.81 -9.17 -5.05
C LEU A 32 -7.11 -10.22 -5.92
N ALA A 33 -5.91 -10.66 -5.55
CA ALA A 33 -5.19 -11.73 -6.26
C ALA A 33 -6.03 -13.03 -6.33
N LYS A 34 -6.70 -13.39 -5.22
CA LYS A 34 -7.62 -14.53 -5.20
C LYS A 34 -8.82 -14.39 -6.14
N LYS A 35 -9.35 -13.17 -6.32
CA LYS A 35 -10.43 -12.93 -7.29
C LYS A 35 -9.91 -13.08 -8.71
N LEU A 36 -8.75 -12.51 -9.01
CA LEU A 36 -8.11 -12.64 -10.33
C LEU A 36 -7.83 -14.10 -10.72
N ASP A 37 -7.43 -14.94 -9.77
CA ASP A 37 -7.19 -16.36 -10.02
C ASP A 37 -8.45 -17.13 -10.43
N LYS A 38 -9.63 -16.61 -10.09
CA LYS A 38 -10.92 -17.19 -10.48
C LYS A 38 -11.49 -16.60 -11.77
N MET A 39 -10.84 -15.58 -12.33
CA MET A 39 -11.32 -14.93 -13.56
C MET A 39 -10.88 -15.69 -14.82
N PRO A 40 -11.69 -15.65 -15.90
CA PRO A 40 -11.25 -16.12 -17.21
C PRO A 40 -10.00 -15.37 -17.69
N THR A 41 -9.10 -16.05 -18.41
CA THR A 41 -7.81 -15.49 -18.87
C THR A 41 -7.95 -14.15 -19.57
N GLY A 42 -8.94 -14.00 -20.47
CA GLY A 42 -9.15 -12.75 -21.20
C GLY A 42 -9.60 -11.56 -20.33
N SER A 43 -10.25 -11.83 -19.19
CA SER A 43 -10.58 -10.77 -18.21
C SER A 43 -9.41 -10.50 -17.27
N LYS A 44 -8.59 -11.52 -16.97
CA LYS A 44 -7.40 -11.40 -16.12
C LYS A 44 -6.32 -10.52 -16.76
N GLU A 45 -6.10 -10.65 -18.07
CA GLU A 45 -5.11 -9.84 -18.81
C GLU A 45 -5.37 -8.34 -18.73
N LYS A 46 -6.62 -7.91 -18.52
CA LYS A 46 -7.00 -6.49 -18.46
C LYS A 46 -6.56 -5.78 -17.18
N VAL A 47 -6.24 -6.53 -16.13
CA VAL A 47 -6.04 -6.02 -14.75
C VAL A 47 -4.76 -6.55 -14.10
N VAL A 48 -4.04 -7.45 -14.78
CA VAL A 48 -2.83 -8.09 -14.22
C VAL A 48 -1.68 -7.11 -14.05
N ASN A 49 -1.54 -6.14 -14.95
CA ASN A 49 -0.46 -5.15 -14.87
C ASN A 49 -0.68 -4.21 -13.68
N GLU A 50 -1.92 -3.81 -13.47
CA GLU A 50 -2.37 -2.96 -12.38
C GLU A 50 -2.15 -3.66 -11.04
N VAL A 51 -2.43 -4.96 -10.95
CA VAL A 51 -2.16 -5.77 -9.76
C VAL A 51 -0.67 -5.97 -9.48
N ASN A 52 0.15 -6.12 -10.51
CA ASN A 52 1.60 -6.15 -10.34
C ASN A 52 2.12 -4.80 -9.82
N GLU A 53 1.58 -3.69 -10.33
CA GLU A 53 1.91 -2.35 -9.84
C GLU A 53 1.54 -2.16 -8.37
N LEU A 54 0.34 -2.61 -7.97
CA LEU A 54 -0.10 -2.59 -6.57
C LEU A 54 0.87 -3.35 -5.65
N HIS A 55 1.34 -4.53 -6.07
CA HIS A 55 2.37 -5.28 -5.34
C HIS A 55 3.66 -4.47 -5.19
N MET A 56 4.16 -3.85 -6.26
CA MET A 56 5.38 -3.06 -6.20
C MET A 56 5.25 -1.88 -5.22
N ILE A 57 4.11 -1.19 -5.20
CA ILE A 57 3.87 -0.07 -4.28
C ILE A 57 3.84 -0.55 -2.82
N ILE A 58 3.21 -1.70 -2.54
CA ILE A 58 3.14 -2.29 -1.20
C ILE A 58 4.55 -2.64 -0.69
N GLU A 59 5.38 -3.25 -1.53
CA GLU A 59 6.75 -3.60 -1.14
C GLU A 59 7.60 -2.35 -0.90
N GLU A 60 7.49 -1.33 -1.77
CA GLU A 60 8.22 -0.07 -1.57
C GLU A 60 7.79 0.66 -0.29
N LEU A 61 6.49 0.65 0.04
CA LEU A 61 5.97 1.18 1.30
C LEU A 61 6.54 0.41 2.50
N SER A 62 6.59 -0.91 2.43
CA SER A 62 7.16 -1.77 3.47
C SER A 62 8.62 -1.40 3.75
N ASP A 63 9.43 -1.28 2.71
CA ASP A 63 10.83 -0.92 2.81
C ASP A 63 11.05 0.48 3.41
N ARG A 64 10.19 1.44 3.06
CA ARG A 64 10.27 2.81 3.58
C ARG A 64 9.92 2.89 5.06
N ILE A 65 8.88 2.17 5.48
CA ILE A 65 8.49 2.06 6.90
C ILE A 65 9.62 1.43 7.71
N ASP A 66 10.20 0.33 7.20
CA ASP A 66 11.30 -0.36 7.87
C ASP A 66 12.55 0.51 8.00
N ARG A 67 12.90 1.28 6.96
CA ARG A 67 14.01 2.25 7.02
C ARG A 67 13.72 3.35 8.04
N LEU A 68 12.51 3.91 8.02
CA LEU A 68 12.12 4.98 8.94
C LEU A 68 12.20 4.54 10.40
N ARG A 69 11.79 3.30 10.70
CA ARG A 69 11.87 2.69 12.03
C ARG A 69 13.30 2.43 12.49
N LYS A 70 14.20 2.03 11.57
CA LYS A 70 15.60 1.68 11.89
C LYS A 70 16.52 2.90 12.01
N GLU A 71 16.34 3.88 11.12
CA GLU A 71 17.32 4.97 10.94
C GLU A 71 16.91 6.28 11.61
N CYS A 72 15.69 6.37 12.15
CA CYS A 72 15.15 7.49 12.94
C CYS A 72 15.70 8.87 12.52
N PRO A 73 15.40 9.33 11.28
CA PRO A 73 16.07 10.48 10.69
C PRO A 73 15.79 11.77 11.48
N VAL A 74 16.79 12.65 11.51
CA VAL A 74 16.73 13.97 12.21
C VAL A 74 15.54 14.82 11.73
N SER A 75 15.12 14.60 10.47
CA SER A 75 13.93 15.15 9.84
C SER A 75 13.25 14.06 9.01
N TRP A 76 12.14 13.51 9.53
CA TRP A 76 11.36 12.44 8.89
C TRP A 76 10.18 12.92 8.04
N LYS A 77 9.95 14.25 7.99
CA LYS A 77 8.85 14.84 7.23
C LYS A 77 8.88 14.49 5.73
N PRO A 78 10.04 14.46 5.04
CA PRO A 78 10.09 14.04 3.64
C PRO A 78 9.63 12.58 3.45
N GLU A 79 10.07 11.67 4.33
CA GLU A 79 9.68 10.26 4.32
C GLU A 79 8.17 10.12 4.56
N LYS A 80 7.63 10.89 5.51
CA LYS A 80 6.19 10.96 5.78
C LYS A 80 5.40 11.32 4.51
N THR A 81 5.76 12.42 3.87
CA THR A 81 5.06 12.90 2.67
C THR A 81 5.11 11.86 1.54
N GLU A 82 6.25 11.21 1.36
CA GLU A 82 6.41 10.19 0.32
C GLU A 82 5.60 8.92 0.61
N ILE A 83 5.49 8.52 1.88
CA ILE A 83 4.61 7.41 2.29
C ILE A 83 3.14 7.78 2.08
N GLU A 84 2.71 8.98 2.51
CA GLU A 84 1.33 9.46 2.33
C GLU A 84 0.93 9.51 0.84
N ASN A 85 1.82 10.00 -0.02
CA ASN A 85 1.61 10.01 -1.47
C ASN A 85 1.41 8.59 -2.04
N LYS A 86 2.22 7.63 -1.60
CA LYS A 86 2.12 6.24 -2.03
C LYS A 86 0.88 5.54 -1.53
N LEU A 87 0.47 5.78 -0.29
CA LEU A 87 -0.81 5.30 0.24
C LEU A 87 -2.00 5.86 -0.56
N GLY A 88 -1.95 7.14 -0.92
CA GLY A 88 -2.95 7.75 -1.79
C GLY A 88 -2.98 7.13 -3.19
N HIS A 89 -1.82 6.85 -3.78
CA HIS A 89 -1.73 6.17 -5.06
C HIS A 89 -2.28 4.74 -4.99
N LEU A 90 -1.87 3.99 -3.96
CA LEU A 90 -2.32 2.62 -3.69
C LEU A 90 -3.84 2.54 -3.56
N GLY A 91 -4.45 3.49 -2.83
CA GLY A 91 -5.89 3.55 -2.64
C GLY A 91 -6.65 3.73 -3.95
N ARG A 92 -6.25 4.72 -4.77
CA ARG A 92 -6.87 4.95 -6.09
C ARG A 92 -6.74 3.74 -7.00
N LYS A 93 -5.54 3.18 -7.10
CA LYS A 93 -5.27 2.04 -7.98
C LYS A 93 -6.06 0.79 -7.56
N LEU A 94 -6.21 0.56 -6.26
CA LEU A 94 -6.99 -0.56 -5.76
C LEU A 94 -8.49 -0.39 -6.10
N GLU A 95 -9.00 0.84 -6.02
CA GLU A 95 -10.37 1.18 -6.43
C GLU A 95 -10.58 0.94 -7.93
N ASP A 96 -9.67 1.43 -8.77
CA ASP A 96 -9.72 1.21 -10.23
C ASP A 96 -9.79 -0.29 -10.59
N VAL A 97 -8.92 -1.09 -9.97
CA VAL A 97 -8.91 -2.54 -10.22
C VAL A 97 -10.18 -3.19 -9.69
N ARG A 98 -10.64 -2.80 -8.49
CA ARG A 98 -11.87 -3.34 -7.90
C ARG A 98 -13.08 -3.09 -8.81
N ASP A 99 -13.19 -1.92 -9.39
CA ASP A 99 -14.29 -1.55 -10.27
C ASP A 99 -14.23 -2.34 -11.58
N ALA A 100 -13.03 -2.52 -12.14
CA ALA A 100 -12.81 -3.32 -13.34
C ALA A 100 -13.16 -4.82 -13.17
N ILE A 101 -13.16 -5.33 -11.93
CA ILE A 101 -13.52 -6.73 -11.63
C ILE A 101 -14.93 -6.87 -11.04
N SER A 102 -15.71 -5.78 -10.95
CA SER A 102 -17.06 -5.82 -10.42
C SER A 102 -17.99 -6.66 -11.33
N PRO A 103 -18.87 -7.50 -10.77
CA PRO A 103 -19.73 -8.41 -11.55
C PRO A 103 -20.73 -7.72 -12.49
N SER A 104 -20.81 -6.39 -12.49
CA SER A 104 -21.71 -5.61 -13.36
C SER A 104 -21.40 -5.73 -14.86
N ASP A 105 -20.24 -6.25 -15.25
CA ASP A 105 -19.86 -6.48 -16.66
C ASP A 105 -19.98 -7.95 -17.13
N VAL A 106 -20.59 -8.84 -16.33
CA VAL A 106 -20.94 -10.20 -16.78
C VAL A 106 -22.39 -10.23 -17.25
N GLY A 107 -22.64 -9.60 -18.41
CA GLY A 107 -23.93 -9.63 -19.11
C GLY A 107 -23.70 -9.70 -20.61
N GLY A 108 -23.99 -10.86 -21.21
CA GLY A 108 -23.90 -11.13 -22.64
C GLY A 108 -23.73 -12.61 -22.92
#